data_AF-A0A6B2GFD4-F1
#
_entry.id   AF-A0A6B2GFD4-F1
#
_cell.length_a   1.000
_cell.length_b   1.000
_cell.length_c   1.000
_cell.angle_alpha   90.00
_cell.angle_beta   90.00
_cell.angle_gamma   90.00
#
_symmetry.space_group_name_H-M   'P 1'
#
loop_
_entity.id
_entity.type
_entity.pdbx_description
1 polymer ?
#
loop_
_entity_poly.entity_id
_entity_poly.type
_entity_poly.pdbx_seq_one_letter_code
_entity_poly.pdbx_strand_id
1 'polypeptide(L)'
;MKNSLLLLFICILFIQCQSDKKHLIQKSQVGFITKDTKVSDLDQLFETDSLVKPVYQVSQPKSAAEYYEVYAKNGDHLLTINIENSSDTSAIIQNVLIFSGDFHTKSKISVLSLFKDLKEKYQIEKVETAITSATVFVEELNATFNIGNKDLGLSEFSTDEVKVEQIPDNAPFRYITVWFN
;
A
#
# COMPACT_ATOMS: atom_id res chain seq x y z
N MET A 1 1.10 45.44 9.21
CA MET A 1 2.07 44.33 9.03
C MET A 1 1.84 43.16 9.99
N LYS A 2 1.48 43.37 11.27
CA LYS A 2 1.16 42.27 12.22
C LYS A 2 -0.02 41.37 11.82
N ASN A 3 -1.11 41.95 11.29
CA ASN A 3 -2.30 41.15 10.90
C ASN A 3 -2.09 40.33 9.61
N SER A 4 -1.11 40.70 8.78
CA SER A 4 -0.80 39.98 7.53
C SER A 4 0.06 38.73 7.79
N LEU A 5 0.91 38.73 8.82
CA LEU A 5 1.63 37.52 9.25
C LEU A 5 0.71 36.48 9.89
N LEU A 6 -0.35 36.91 10.59
CA LEU A 6 -1.30 36.00 11.24
C LEU A 6 -2.15 35.23 10.21
N LEU A 7 -2.56 35.89 9.12
CA LEU A 7 -3.26 35.24 8.00
C LEU A 7 -2.37 34.24 7.26
N LEU A 8 -1.07 34.56 7.07
CA LEU A 8 -0.12 33.65 6.43
C LEU A 8 0.09 32.38 7.28
N PHE A 9 0.11 32.51 8.61
CA PHE A 9 0.25 31.38 9.54
C PHE A 9 -0.97 30.45 9.53
N ILE A 10 -2.18 31.01 9.41
CA ILE A 10 -3.42 30.22 9.30
C ILE A 10 -3.49 29.43 7.99
N CYS A 11 -3.03 30.00 6.86
CA CYS A 11 -2.99 29.27 5.58
C CYS A 11 -2.04 28.06 5.60
N ILE A 12 -0.92 28.12 6.34
CA ILE A 12 0.04 27.00 6.46
C ILE A 12 -0.59 25.80 7.19
N LEU A 13 -1.46 26.05 8.18
CA LEU A 13 -2.15 25.00 8.93
C LEU A 13 -3.15 24.20 8.07
N PHE A 14 -3.74 24.82 7.04
CA PHE A 14 -4.66 24.13 6.13
C PHE A 14 -3.95 23.21 5.11
N ILE A 15 -2.69 23.50 4.76
CA ILE A 15 -1.92 22.69 3.80
C ILE A 15 -1.55 21.33 4.41
N GLN A 16 -1.21 21.28 5.70
CA GLN A 16 -0.86 20.02 6.39
C GLN A 16 -2.03 19.03 6.46
N CYS A 17 -3.27 19.51 6.55
CA CYS A 17 -4.43 18.64 6.67
C CYS A 17 -4.78 17.91 5.35
N GLN A 18 -4.44 18.49 4.19
CA GLN A 18 -4.60 17.83 2.89
C GLN A 18 -3.46 16.86 2.59
N SER A 19 -2.22 17.18 2.97
CA SER A 19 -1.07 16.29 2.75
C SER A 19 -1.18 14.98 3.51
N ASP A 20 -1.73 15.01 4.74
CA ASP A 20 -1.91 13.80 5.54
C ASP A 20 -2.85 12.80 4.87
N LYS A 21 -3.89 13.26 4.17
CA LYS A 21 -4.83 12.37 3.48
C LYS A 21 -4.24 11.71 2.24
N LYS A 22 -3.37 12.41 1.51
CA LYS A 22 -2.79 11.90 0.25
C LYS A 22 -2.01 10.60 0.45
N HIS A 23 -1.38 10.44 1.60
CA HIS A 23 -0.52 9.28 1.89
C HIS A 23 -0.99 8.45 3.08
N LEU A 24 -2.25 8.59 3.49
CA LEU A 24 -2.79 7.86 4.63
C LEU A 24 -3.08 6.39 4.28
N ILE A 25 -2.63 5.48 5.14
CA ILE A 25 -3.03 4.07 5.16
C ILE A 25 -4.04 3.86 6.31
N GLN A 26 -5.23 3.39 5.99
CA GLN A 26 -6.20 2.89 6.98
C GLN A 26 -7.13 1.86 6.36
N LYS A 27 -7.99 1.22 7.16
CA LYS A 27 -8.96 0.22 6.67
C LYS A 27 -9.75 0.76 5.49
N SER A 28 -9.69 0.05 4.36
CA SER A 28 -10.36 0.41 3.10
C SER A 28 -9.97 1.78 2.53
N GLN A 29 -8.74 2.27 2.80
CA GLN A 29 -8.20 3.49 2.22
C GLN A 29 -6.67 3.44 2.04
N VAL A 30 -6.21 3.81 0.84
CA VAL A 30 -4.81 4.12 0.53
C VAL A 30 -4.74 5.47 -0.17
N GLY A 31 -4.29 6.48 0.55
CA GLY A 31 -4.29 7.85 0.07
C GLY A 31 -5.70 8.30 -0.31
N PHE A 32 -5.91 8.66 -1.57
CA PHE A 32 -7.23 9.01 -2.10
C PHE A 32 -8.05 7.82 -2.60
N ILE A 33 -7.45 6.63 -2.73
CA ILE A 33 -8.19 5.41 -3.10
C ILE A 33 -8.97 4.92 -1.87
N THR A 34 -10.28 4.76 -2.03
CA THR A 34 -11.21 4.22 -1.05
C THR A 34 -12.00 3.05 -1.65
N LYS A 35 -12.75 2.31 -0.83
CA LYS A 35 -13.64 1.23 -1.32
C LYS A 35 -14.67 1.66 -2.37
N ASP A 36 -14.99 2.96 -2.42
CA ASP A 36 -16.00 3.52 -3.33
C ASP A 36 -15.35 4.17 -4.57
N THR A 37 -14.02 4.16 -4.67
CA THR A 37 -13.28 4.69 -5.82
C THR A 37 -13.48 3.78 -7.03
N LYS A 38 -13.87 4.37 -8.16
CA LYS A 38 -14.03 3.62 -9.41
C LYS A 38 -12.70 3.55 -10.15
N VAL A 39 -12.50 2.47 -10.91
CA VAL A 39 -11.33 2.34 -11.79
C VAL A 39 -11.24 3.51 -12.78
N SER A 40 -12.38 4.04 -13.24
CA SER A 40 -12.45 5.22 -14.11
C SER A 40 -11.88 6.50 -13.50
N ASP A 41 -11.80 6.57 -12.16
CA ASP A 41 -11.35 7.77 -11.45
C ASP A 41 -9.81 7.80 -11.32
N LEU A 42 -9.13 6.69 -11.60
CA LEU A 42 -7.68 6.54 -11.41
C LEU A 42 -6.86 7.51 -12.27
N ASP A 43 -7.29 7.77 -13.51
CA ASP A 43 -6.62 8.73 -14.41
C ASP A 43 -6.57 10.14 -13.78
N GLN A 44 -7.65 10.56 -13.12
CA GLN A 44 -7.71 11.86 -12.46
C GLN A 44 -6.95 11.84 -11.13
N LEU A 45 -7.08 10.76 -10.35
CA LEU A 45 -6.42 10.65 -9.05
C LEU A 45 -4.88 10.69 -9.15
N PHE A 46 -4.34 10.19 -10.26
CA PHE A 46 -2.90 10.11 -10.52
C PHE A 46 -2.46 11.02 -11.67
N GLU A 47 -3.16 12.14 -11.93
CA GLU A 47 -2.83 13.08 -13.01
C GLU A 47 -1.41 13.69 -12.90
N THR A 48 -0.86 13.73 -11.68
CA THR A 48 0.50 14.23 -11.42
C THR A 48 1.57 13.15 -11.45
N ASP A 49 1.16 11.89 -11.53
CA ASP A 49 2.00 10.70 -11.50
C ASP A 49 1.94 9.98 -12.86
N SER A 50 2.76 8.96 -13.05
CA SER A 50 2.73 8.13 -14.26
C SER A 50 1.90 6.88 -13.97
N LEU A 51 0.68 6.84 -14.52
CA LEU A 51 -0.22 5.70 -14.42
C LEU A 51 -0.05 4.75 -15.62
N VAL A 52 0.51 3.58 -15.38
CA VAL A 52 0.62 2.50 -16.38
C VAL A 52 -0.65 1.66 -16.31
N LYS A 53 -1.34 1.55 -17.45
CA LYS A 53 -2.59 0.82 -17.58
C LYS A 53 -2.33 -0.64 -17.92
N PRO A 54 -3.20 -1.57 -17.50
CA PRO A 54 -3.11 -2.97 -17.91
C PRO A 54 -3.16 -3.08 -19.45
N VAL A 55 -2.30 -3.93 -20.02
CA VAL A 55 -2.28 -4.17 -21.46
C VAL A 55 -3.26 -5.29 -21.79
N TYR A 56 -4.40 -4.92 -22.38
CA TYR A 56 -5.39 -5.86 -22.90
C TYR A 56 -4.84 -6.57 -24.15
N GLN A 57 -4.30 -7.76 -23.98
CA GLN A 57 -3.99 -8.64 -25.11
C GLN A 57 -5.23 -9.47 -25.44
N VAL A 58 -5.64 -9.46 -26.71
CA VAL A 58 -6.85 -10.17 -27.21
C VAL A 58 -6.80 -11.69 -26.91
N SER A 59 -5.60 -12.25 -26.72
CA SER A 59 -5.35 -13.66 -26.41
C SER A 59 -5.09 -13.95 -24.92
N GLN A 60 -5.11 -12.94 -24.04
CA GLN A 60 -4.89 -13.20 -22.61
C GLN A 60 -6.10 -13.91 -22.00
N PRO A 61 -5.88 -14.92 -21.14
CA PRO A 61 -6.96 -15.54 -20.41
C PRO A 61 -7.65 -14.48 -19.54
N LYS A 62 -8.99 -14.51 -19.47
CA LYS A 62 -9.81 -13.61 -18.64
C LYS A 62 -9.41 -13.60 -17.15
N SER A 63 -8.59 -14.56 -16.71
CA SER A 63 -8.09 -14.70 -15.34
C SER A 63 -6.72 -14.05 -15.10
N ALA A 64 -6.13 -13.37 -16.09
CA ALA A 64 -4.92 -12.60 -15.85
C ALA A 64 -5.26 -11.47 -14.86
N ALA A 65 -4.50 -11.39 -13.75
CA ALA A 65 -4.65 -10.27 -12.84
C ALA A 65 -4.36 -8.98 -13.59
N GLU A 66 -5.35 -8.10 -13.64
CA GLU A 66 -5.19 -6.79 -14.23
C GLU A 66 -4.87 -5.80 -13.13
N TYR A 67 -3.82 -5.02 -13.36
CA TYR A 67 -3.36 -4.04 -12.40
C TYR A 67 -2.93 -2.78 -13.11
N TYR A 68 -3.06 -1.68 -12.38
CA TYR A 68 -2.42 -0.42 -12.71
C TYR A 68 -1.17 -0.29 -11.88
N GLU A 69 -0.12 0.28 -12.46
CA GLU A 69 1.08 0.67 -11.70
C GLU A 69 1.18 2.19 -11.68
N VAL A 70 1.48 2.73 -10.51
CA VAL A 70 1.66 4.17 -10.30
C VAL A 70 3.13 4.43 -10.04
N TYR A 71 3.74 5.26 -10.87
CA TYR A 71 5.13 5.68 -10.74
C TYR A 71 5.23 7.18 -10.49
N ALA A 72 6.14 7.60 -9.63
CA ALA A 72 6.51 9.01 -9.52
C ALA A 72 7.23 9.48 -10.78
N LYS A 73 7.31 10.80 -10.99
CA LYS A 73 7.97 11.40 -12.17
C LYS A 73 9.46 11.06 -12.29
N ASN A 74 10.11 10.70 -11.19
CA ASN A 74 11.50 10.26 -11.16
C ASN A 74 11.67 8.75 -11.50
N GLY A 75 10.57 8.01 -11.69
CA GLY A 75 10.56 6.58 -12.00
C GLY A 75 10.38 5.65 -10.81
N ASP A 76 10.22 6.17 -9.60
CA ASP A 76 10.01 5.32 -8.42
C ASP A 76 8.62 4.67 -8.45
N HIS A 77 8.55 3.36 -8.21
CA HIS A 77 7.29 2.64 -8.12
C HIS A 77 6.59 2.96 -6.79
N LEU A 78 5.38 3.52 -6.87
CA LEU A 78 4.63 3.95 -5.69
C LEU A 78 3.61 2.89 -5.26
N LEU A 79 2.74 2.49 -6.19
CA LEU A 79 1.58 1.64 -5.92
C LEU A 79 1.33 0.65 -7.07
N THR A 80 0.85 -0.54 -6.73
CA THR A 80 0.17 -1.43 -7.69
C THR A 80 -1.29 -1.58 -7.26
N ILE A 81 -2.22 -1.29 -8.17
CA ILE A 81 -3.67 -1.30 -7.91
C ILE A 81 -4.27 -2.50 -8.64
N ASN A 82 -4.61 -3.55 -7.90
CA ASN A 82 -5.21 -4.76 -8.46
C ASN A 82 -6.72 -4.57 -8.64
N ILE A 83 -7.24 -4.95 -9.81
CA ILE A 83 -8.66 -4.84 -10.15
C ILE A 83 -9.30 -6.22 -10.39
N GLU A 84 -10.58 -6.34 -10.06
CA GLU A 84 -11.44 -7.45 -10.47
C GLU A 84 -12.35 -7.03 -11.61
N ASN A 85 -12.79 -7.98 -12.44
CA ASN A 85 -13.83 -7.77 -13.46
C ASN A 85 -13.49 -6.65 -14.46
N SER A 86 -12.20 -6.50 -14.76
CA SER A 86 -11.62 -5.48 -15.63
C SER A 86 -12.24 -5.33 -17.03
N SER A 87 -12.84 -6.39 -17.56
CA SER A 87 -13.45 -6.39 -18.90
C SER A 87 -14.84 -5.75 -18.95
N ASP A 88 -15.35 -5.22 -17.85
CA ASP A 88 -16.68 -4.62 -17.74
C ASP A 88 -16.70 -3.36 -16.86
N THR A 89 -17.75 -2.58 -17.02
CA THR A 89 -18.14 -1.42 -16.22
C THR A 89 -18.30 -1.71 -14.72
N SER A 90 -18.31 -2.98 -14.31
CA SER A 90 -18.35 -3.46 -12.92
C SER A 90 -16.97 -3.63 -12.28
N ALA A 91 -15.89 -3.18 -12.92
CA ALA A 91 -14.55 -3.30 -12.39
C ALA A 91 -14.40 -2.63 -11.01
N ILE A 92 -13.87 -3.38 -10.04
CA ILE A 92 -13.66 -2.92 -8.66
C ILE A 92 -12.18 -3.03 -8.30
N ILE A 93 -11.70 -2.10 -7.46
CA ILE A 93 -10.37 -2.18 -6.88
C ILE A 93 -10.42 -3.20 -5.74
N GLN A 94 -9.65 -4.29 -5.86
CA GLN A 94 -9.60 -5.34 -4.84
C GLN A 94 -8.67 -4.97 -3.70
N ASN A 95 -7.45 -4.58 -4.06
CA ASN A 95 -6.39 -4.24 -3.13
C ASN A 95 -5.36 -3.33 -3.79
N VAL A 96 -4.59 -2.65 -2.94
CA VAL A 96 -3.48 -1.79 -3.35
C VAL A 96 -2.22 -2.26 -2.64
N LEU A 97 -1.18 -2.55 -3.41
CA LEU A 97 0.17 -2.76 -2.90
C LEU A 97 0.88 -1.41 -2.85
N ILE A 98 1.63 -1.18 -1.78
CA ILE A 98 2.29 0.08 -1.46
C ILE A 98 3.79 -0.19 -1.34
N PHE A 99 4.56 0.49 -2.19
CA PHE A 99 6.02 0.37 -2.26
C PHE A 99 6.73 1.65 -1.82
N SER A 100 6.03 2.79 -1.80
CA SER A 100 6.60 4.07 -1.37
C SER A 100 6.55 4.26 0.15
N GLY A 101 7.64 4.79 0.70
CA GLY A 101 7.75 5.23 2.10
C GLY A 101 6.93 6.46 2.46
N ASP A 102 6.37 7.16 1.48
CA ASP A 102 5.52 8.34 1.73
C ASP A 102 4.20 7.94 2.42
N PHE A 103 3.70 6.73 2.11
CA PHE A 103 2.46 6.19 2.64
C PHE A 103 2.64 5.65 4.05
N HIS A 104 1.76 6.08 4.95
CA HIS A 104 1.85 5.72 6.36
C HIS A 104 0.49 5.65 7.06
N THR A 105 0.40 4.79 8.07
CA THR A 105 -0.77 4.74 8.95
C THR A 105 -0.82 5.95 9.89
N LYS A 106 -1.94 6.15 10.59
CA LYS A 106 -2.02 7.17 11.66
C LYS A 106 -0.93 7.00 12.73
N SER A 107 -0.53 5.76 12.99
CA SER A 107 0.56 5.39 13.91
C SER A 107 1.96 5.49 13.28
N LYS A 108 2.06 6.07 12.08
CA LYS A 108 3.30 6.29 11.32
C LYS A 108 4.02 5.00 10.88
N ILE A 109 3.28 3.90 10.73
CA ILE A 109 3.83 2.67 10.11
C ILE A 109 3.79 2.81 8.59
N SER A 110 4.92 2.53 7.94
CA SER A 110 5.11 2.58 6.47
C SER A 110 5.94 1.37 6.01
N VAL A 111 6.20 1.26 4.71
CA VAL A 111 7.12 0.23 4.17
C VAL A 111 8.56 0.40 4.69
N LEU A 112 8.94 1.60 5.14
CA LEU A 112 10.25 1.89 5.75
C LEU A 112 10.34 1.47 7.23
N SER A 113 9.20 1.10 7.84
CA SER A 113 9.16 0.61 9.21
C SER A 113 9.73 -0.81 9.31
N LEU A 114 10.12 -1.20 10.51
CA LEU A 114 10.57 -2.55 10.82
C LEU A 114 9.44 -3.36 11.47
N PHE A 115 9.58 -4.68 11.49
CA PHE A 115 8.61 -5.56 12.13
C PHE A 115 8.35 -5.20 13.60
N LYS A 116 9.37 -4.77 14.34
CA LYS A 116 9.22 -4.29 15.71
C LYS A 116 8.25 -3.12 15.81
N ASP A 117 8.36 -2.14 14.93
CA ASP A 117 7.49 -0.96 14.94
C ASP A 117 6.02 -1.37 14.71
N LEU A 118 5.79 -2.32 13.80
CA LEU A 118 4.46 -2.83 13.50
C LEU A 118 3.83 -3.52 14.72
N LYS A 119 4.53 -4.49 15.32
CA LYS A 119 3.98 -5.28 16.44
C LYS A 119 3.81 -4.48 17.74
N GLU A 120 4.51 -3.35 17.88
CA GLU A 120 4.31 -2.42 19.01
C GLU A 120 3.06 -1.54 18.84
N LYS A 121 2.55 -1.39 17.62
CA LYS A 121 1.41 -0.50 17.30
C LYS A 121 0.13 -1.26 16.94
N TYR A 122 0.26 -2.47 16.43
CA TYR A 122 -0.86 -3.26 15.92
C TYR A 122 -0.78 -4.70 16.40
N GLN A 123 -1.95 -5.30 16.62
CA GLN A 123 -2.06 -6.73 16.88
C GLN A 123 -1.83 -7.50 15.58
N ILE A 124 -0.90 -8.46 15.63
CA ILE A 124 -0.68 -9.40 14.54
C ILE A 124 -1.71 -10.52 14.65
N GLU A 125 -2.51 -10.72 13.60
CA GLU A 125 -3.53 -11.77 13.57
C GLU A 125 -2.91 -13.14 13.29
N LYS A 126 -2.12 -13.21 12.21
CA LYS A 126 -1.45 -14.43 11.75
C LYS A 126 -0.29 -14.08 10.82
N VAL A 127 0.51 -15.10 10.53
CA VAL A 127 1.56 -15.07 9.52
C VAL A 127 1.32 -16.24 8.57
N GLU A 128 1.38 -15.98 7.27
CA GLU A 128 1.34 -17.02 6.24
C GLU A 128 2.66 -17.03 5.48
N THR A 129 3.17 -18.22 5.17
CA THR A 129 4.43 -18.36 4.45
C THR A 129 4.18 -18.66 2.97
N ALA A 130 4.96 -17.99 2.11
CA ALA A 130 5.06 -18.24 0.69
C ALA A 130 6.50 -18.61 0.34
N ILE A 131 6.72 -19.09 -0.89
CA ILE A 131 8.01 -19.65 -1.32
C ILE A 131 9.20 -18.68 -1.19
N THR A 132 8.98 -17.35 -1.22
CA THR A 132 10.05 -16.32 -1.13
C THR A 132 9.84 -15.27 -0.03
N SER A 133 8.79 -15.41 0.78
CA SER A 133 8.41 -14.41 1.77
C SER A 133 7.46 -14.95 2.83
N ALA A 134 7.33 -14.25 3.94
CA ALA A 134 6.18 -14.36 4.83
C ALA A 134 5.27 -13.13 4.72
N THR A 135 3.98 -13.32 4.95
CA THR A 135 2.95 -12.29 4.93
C THR A 135 2.34 -12.17 6.32
N VAL A 136 2.51 -11.00 6.94
CA VAL A 136 1.99 -10.67 8.28
C VAL A 136 0.64 -10.00 8.14
N PHE A 137 -0.40 -10.50 8.82
CA PHE A 137 -1.77 -9.99 8.73
C PHE A 137 -2.11 -9.05 9.90
N VAL A 138 -2.73 -7.92 9.58
CA VAL A 138 -3.20 -6.90 10.54
C VAL A 138 -4.67 -6.56 10.25
N GLU A 139 -5.57 -7.22 10.96
CA GLU A 139 -7.03 -7.13 10.78
C GLU A 139 -7.58 -5.70 10.97
N GLU A 140 -7.03 -4.93 11.92
CA GLU A 140 -7.46 -3.54 12.17
C GLU A 140 -7.34 -2.67 10.92
N LEU A 141 -6.31 -2.90 10.12
CA LEU A 141 -6.03 -2.16 8.89
C LEU A 141 -6.63 -2.82 7.64
N ASN A 142 -7.15 -4.05 7.77
CA ASN A 142 -7.41 -4.94 6.63
C ASN A 142 -6.19 -4.98 5.68
N ALA A 143 -5.00 -5.12 6.26
CA ALA A 143 -3.73 -4.98 5.55
C ALA A 143 -2.78 -6.13 5.86
N THR A 144 -1.88 -6.39 4.91
CA THR A 144 -0.79 -7.34 5.07
C THR A 144 0.56 -6.71 4.80
N PHE A 145 1.58 -7.21 5.47
CA PHE A 145 2.95 -6.72 5.36
C PHE A 145 3.85 -7.86 4.89
N ASN A 146 4.53 -7.68 3.76
CA ASN A 146 5.37 -8.72 3.18
C ASN A 146 6.82 -8.59 3.65
N ILE A 147 7.42 -9.70 4.11
CA ILE A 147 8.81 -9.78 4.56
C ILE A 147 9.52 -10.85 3.74
N GLY A 148 10.72 -10.55 3.23
CA GLY A 148 11.49 -11.50 2.44
C GLY A 148 12.09 -12.65 3.25
N ASN A 149 12.23 -13.84 2.65
CA ASN A 149 12.87 -14.98 3.33
C ASN A 149 14.29 -14.68 3.83
N LYS A 150 15.09 -13.91 3.08
CA LYS A 150 16.43 -13.50 3.51
C LYS A 150 16.40 -12.69 4.80
N ASP A 151 15.39 -11.84 4.97
CA ASP A 151 15.19 -10.99 6.14
C ASP A 151 14.66 -11.79 7.35
N LEU A 152 14.14 -12.99 7.11
CA LEU A 152 13.70 -13.96 8.12
C LEU A 152 14.81 -14.94 8.52
N GLY A 153 16.01 -14.83 7.94
CA GLY A 153 17.10 -15.78 8.15
C GLY A 153 16.90 -17.13 7.44
N LEU A 154 16.00 -17.19 6.47
CA LEU A 154 15.72 -18.38 5.66
C LEU A 154 16.48 -18.35 4.33
N SER A 155 16.54 -19.51 3.68
CA SER A 155 16.96 -19.59 2.28
C SER A 155 16.02 -18.80 1.38
N GLU A 156 16.53 -18.22 0.29
CA GLU A 156 15.74 -17.39 -0.65
C GLU A 156 14.45 -18.07 -1.09
N PHE A 157 14.53 -19.38 -1.34
CA PHE A 157 13.38 -20.25 -1.55
C PHE A 157 13.23 -21.16 -0.33
N SER A 158 12.12 -21.03 0.40
CA SER A 158 11.78 -21.91 1.52
C SER A 158 10.26 -22.03 1.62
N THR A 159 9.80 -23.19 2.07
CA THR A 159 8.41 -23.47 2.42
C THR A 159 8.25 -23.71 3.92
N ASP A 160 9.29 -23.44 4.72
CA ASP A 160 9.27 -23.61 6.16
C ASP A 160 8.24 -22.65 6.77
N GLU A 161 7.42 -23.15 7.69
CA GLU A 161 6.43 -22.32 8.37
C GLU A 161 7.10 -21.27 9.26
N VAL A 162 6.74 -20.00 9.07
CA VAL A 162 7.22 -18.87 9.88
C VAL A 162 6.18 -18.48 10.92
N LYS A 163 6.57 -18.51 12.19
CA LYS A 163 5.76 -18.02 13.32
C LYS A 163 6.12 -16.57 13.66
N VAL A 164 5.16 -15.84 14.25
CA VAL A 164 5.32 -14.43 14.66
C VAL A 164 6.56 -14.23 15.54
N GLU A 165 6.84 -15.14 16.46
CA GLU A 165 7.96 -15.05 17.41
C GLU A 165 9.32 -15.28 16.76
N GLN A 166 9.34 -15.84 15.55
CA GLN A 166 10.57 -16.11 14.78
C GLN A 166 10.95 -14.95 13.87
N ILE A 167 10.05 -13.99 13.63
CA ILE A 167 10.33 -12.84 12.77
C ILE A 167 11.27 -11.88 13.52
N PRO A 168 12.46 -11.59 12.96
CA PRO A 168 13.38 -10.65 13.59
C PRO A 168 12.78 -9.25 13.73
N ASP A 169 13.04 -8.59 14.87
CA ASP A 169 12.58 -7.23 15.14
C ASP A 169 12.98 -6.22 14.06
N ASN A 170 14.15 -6.44 13.45
CA ASN A 170 14.73 -5.59 12.41
C ASN A 170 14.39 -6.02 10.98
N ALA A 171 13.46 -6.96 10.79
CA ALA A 171 13.03 -7.36 9.46
C ALA A 171 12.30 -6.20 8.75
N PRO A 172 12.75 -5.74 7.57
CA PRO A 172 12.08 -4.71 6.80
C PRO A 172 10.88 -5.27 6.02
N PHE A 173 10.00 -4.37 5.58
CA PHE A 173 8.91 -4.71 4.67
C PHE A 173 9.31 -4.48 3.21
N ARG A 174 8.88 -5.38 2.32
CA ARG A 174 9.01 -5.20 0.86
C ARG A 174 7.90 -4.31 0.30
N TYR A 175 6.68 -4.52 0.80
CA TYR A 175 5.49 -3.76 0.47
C TYR A 175 4.39 -4.04 1.49
N ILE A 176 3.37 -3.18 1.47
CA ILE A 176 2.14 -3.32 2.26
C ILE A 176 0.98 -3.53 1.29
N THR A 177 0.08 -4.46 1.55
CA THR A 177 -1.16 -4.62 0.78
C THR A 177 -2.34 -4.18 1.64
N VAL A 178 -3.22 -3.33 1.13
CA VAL A 178 -4.49 -2.97 1.76
C VAL A 178 -5.64 -3.51 0.93
N TRP A 179 -6.58 -4.22 1.57
CA TRP A 179 -7.71 -4.86 0.92
C TRP A 179 -9.00 -4.03 1.10
N PHE A 180 -9.82 -3.94 0.05
CA PHE A 180 -11.04 -3.11 0.01
C PHE A 180 -12.36 -3.89 0.10
N ASN A 181 -12.28 -5.22 0.20
CA ASN A 181 -13.41 -6.14 0.39
C ASN A 181 -13.89 -6.24 1.84
#